data_AF-A0A915UFE1-F1
#
_entry.id   AF-A0A915UFE1-F1
#
_cell.length_a   1.000
_cell.length_b   1.000
_cell.length_c   1.000
_cell.angle_alpha   90.00
_cell.angle_beta   90.00
_cell.angle_gamma   90.00
#
_symmetry.space_group_name_H-M   'P 1'
#
loop_
_entity.id
_entity.type
_entity.pdbx_description
1 polymer ?
#
loop_
_entity_poly.entity_id
_entity_poly.type
_entity_poly.pdbx_seq_one_letter_code
_entity_poly.pdbx_strand_id
1 'polypeptide(L)'
;MTTPWSRLVTREAFVLPLLLVAVATGGGFRSDVVTGAWRFVPPSPMALVLAVLQVGVLVRTGVLAPWMLVGPHRTGLANANGAVVLVALLLGSAQVFTALAPDTGLLSVLASVFFLLMLLNTLAAVPTRARAMQSLGVVLLSAFVLKHVVLDALYAPEGSLARRVVTTLLEGVSLGALGYTAHGPATAYVAFATVLAYLFALVLLPGQEVANDRGHASRHLADGDDDVAARVGQGRRLPPDV
;
A
#
# COMPACT_ATOMS: atom_id res chain seq x y z
N MET A 1 27.32 11.30 -13.14
CA MET A 1 26.41 12.27 -12.48
C MET A 1 25.01 12.11 -13.07
N THR A 2 24.14 11.34 -12.42
CA THR A 2 22.72 11.24 -12.81
C THR A 2 21.98 12.42 -12.21
N THR A 3 21.41 13.28 -13.06
CA THR A 3 20.59 14.42 -12.62
C THR A 3 19.45 13.91 -11.73
N PRO A 4 19.03 14.67 -10.69
CA PRO A 4 17.98 14.23 -9.76
C PRO A 4 16.68 13.80 -10.47
N TRP A 5 16.42 14.37 -11.65
CA TRP A 5 15.31 14.04 -12.54
C TRP A 5 15.35 12.62 -13.11
N SER A 6 16.53 12.11 -13.50
CA SER A 6 16.68 10.75 -14.04
C SER A 6 16.29 9.67 -13.03
N ARG A 7 16.53 9.90 -11.73
CA ARG A 7 16.20 8.92 -10.67
C ARG A 7 14.71 8.79 -10.44
N LEU A 8 13.94 9.87 -10.63
CA LEU A 8 12.48 9.84 -10.50
C LEU A 8 11.86 9.03 -11.63
N VAL A 9 12.32 9.23 -12.87
CA VAL A 9 11.83 8.49 -14.04
C VAL A 9 12.14 7.00 -13.93
N THR A 10 13.37 6.61 -13.57
CA THR A 10 13.74 5.19 -13.42
C THR A 10 12.96 4.51 -12.28
N ARG A 11 12.74 5.22 -11.16
CA ARG A 11 11.99 4.70 -10.02
C ARG A 11 10.51 4.46 -10.35
N GLU A 12 9.88 5.41 -11.04
CA GLU A 12 8.48 5.31 -11.44
C GLU A 12 8.26 4.29 -12.58
N ALA A 13 9.21 4.16 -13.50
CA ALA A 13 9.08 3.27 -14.65
C ALA A 13 9.38 1.80 -14.34
N PHE A 14 10.32 1.52 -13.43
CA PHE A 14 10.80 0.13 -13.20
C PHE A 14 10.66 -0.32 -11.76
N VAL A 15 11.16 0.48 -10.81
CA VAL A 15 11.24 0.04 -9.41
C VAL A 15 9.84 -0.18 -8.82
N LEU A 16 8.94 0.77 -9.02
CA LEU A 16 7.63 0.75 -8.39
C LEU A 16 6.70 -0.35 -8.96
N PRO A 17 6.55 -0.52 -10.29
CA PRO A 17 5.81 -1.65 -10.85
C PRO A 17 6.40 -3.00 -10.43
N LEU A 18 7.71 -3.18 -10.53
CA LEU A 18 8.37 -4.44 -10.19
C LEU A 18 8.15 -4.82 -8.72
N LEU A 19 8.24 -3.83 -7.84
CA LEU A 19 8.08 -4.03 -6.41
C LEU A 19 6.61 -4.34 -6.04
N LEU A 20 5.63 -3.70 -6.69
CA LEU A 20 4.21 -4.04 -6.51
C LEU A 20 3.86 -5.41 -7.08
N VAL A 21 4.44 -5.81 -8.21
CA VAL A 21 4.30 -7.15 -8.78
C VAL A 21 4.91 -8.18 -7.82
N ALA A 22 6.10 -7.92 -7.27
CA ALA A 22 6.73 -8.78 -6.28
C ALA A 22 5.85 -8.95 -5.03
N VAL A 23 5.20 -7.87 -4.57
CA VAL A 23 4.23 -7.91 -3.47
C VAL A 23 3.01 -8.75 -3.84
N ALA A 24 2.45 -8.58 -5.05
CA ALA A 24 1.29 -9.35 -5.50
C ALA A 24 1.61 -10.85 -5.61
N THR A 25 2.82 -11.21 -6.07
CA THR A 25 3.26 -12.61 -6.11
C THR A 25 3.58 -13.16 -4.72
N GLY A 26 4.23 -12.36 -3.87
CA GLY A 26 4.65 -12.76 -2.53
C GLY A 26 3.49 -12.94 -1.56
N GLY A 27 2.46 -12.09 -1.63
CA GLY A 27 1.30 -12.18 -0.73
C GLY A 27 0.47 -13.46 -0.91
N GLY A 28 0.49 -14.03 -2.12
CA GLY A 28 -0.16 -15.30 -2.44
C GLY A 28 0.69 -16.53 -2.08
N PHE A 29 1.95 -16.37 -1.67
CA PHE A 29 2.81 -17.50 -1.35
C PHE A 29 2.31 -18.23 -0.10
N ARG A 30 2.20 -19.57 -0.21
CA ARG A 30 1.97 -20.48 0.91
C ARG A 30 2.88 -21.70 0.77
N SER A 31 3.49 -22.11 1.86
CA SER A 31 4.26 -23.35 1.98
C SER A 31 3.51 -24.33 2.88
N ASP A 32 3.44 -25.59 2.46
CA ASP A 32 2.92 -26.68 3.28
C ASP A 32 3.90 -27.03 4.42
N VAL A 33 3.38 -27.32 5.61
CA VAL A 33 4.18 -27.62 6.81
C VAL A 33 4.92 -28.95 6.68
N VAL A 34 4.29 -29.95 6.04
CA VAL A 34 4.77 -31.34 6.05
C VAL A 34 5.69 -31.60 4.86
N THR A 35 5.26 -31.20 3.67
CA THR A 35 5.94 -31.48 2.41
C THR A 35 6.88 -30.36 1.97
N GLY A 36 6.73 -29.15 2.55
CA GLY A 36 7.43 -27.95 2.07
C GLY A 36 6.98 -27.49 0.68
N ALA A 37 5.96 -28.12 0.09
CA ALA A 37 5.44 -27.75 -1.22
C ALA A 37 4.91 -26.32 -1.20
N TRP A 38 5.22 -25.56 -2.24
CA TRP A 38 4.74 -24.19 -2.39
C TRP A 38 3.51 -24.17 -3.29
N ARG A 39 2.54 -23.31 -2.94
CA ARG A 39 1.36 -23.02 -3.76
C ARG A 39 1.11 -21.53 -3.77
N PHE A 40 0.51 -21.07 -4.85
CA PHE A 40 0.04 -19.70 -4.97
C PHE A 40 -1.46 -19.63 -4.68
N VAL A 41 -1.84 -18.75 -3.78
CA VAL A 41 -3.23 -18.47 -3.42
C VAL A 41 -3.64 -17.14 -4.06
N PRO A 42 -4.65 -17.11 -4.95
CA PRO A 42 -5.15 -15.87 -5.52
C PRO A 42 -5.91 -15.05 -4.46
N PRO A 43 -6.05 -13.73 -4.66
CA PRO A 43 -6.76 -12.90 -3.71
C PRO A 43 -8.26 -13.26 -3.69
N SER A 44 -8.85 -13.29 -2.50
CA SER A 44 -10.29 -13.53 -2.36
C SER A 44 -11.11 -12.33 -2.85
N PRO A 45 -12.39 -12.51 -3.21
CA PRO A 45 -13.27 -11.39 -3.57
C PRO A 45 -13.35 -10.32 -2.46
N MET A 46 -13.39 -10.75 -1.19
CA MET A 46 -13.38 -9.82 -0.06
C MET A 46 -12.06 -9.05 0.02
N ALA A 47 -10.91 -9.68 -0.23
CA ALA A 47 -9.63 -9.00 -0.27
C ALA A 47 -9.55 -7.95 -1.39
N LEU A 48 -10.21 -8.19 -2.54
CA LEU A 48 -10.36 -7.19 -3.60
C LEU A 48 -11.21 -6.00 -3.14
N VAL A 49 -12.30 -6.24 -2.40
CA VAL A 49 -13.11 -5.15 -1.81
C VAL A 49 -12.28 -4.32 -0.84
N LEU A 50 -11.54 -4.97 0.07
CA LEU A 50 -10.63 -4.28 1.00
C LEU A 50 -9.54 -3.50 0.25
N ALA A 51 -8.99 -4.06 -0.84
CA ALA A 51 -8.02 -3.38 -1.68
C ALA A 51 -8.58 -2.12 -2.36
N VAL A 52 -9.81 -2.17 -2.88
CA VAL A 52 -10.47 -0.99 -3.45
C VAL A 52 -10.67 0.08 -2.38
N LEU A 53 -11.15 -0.29 -1.19
CA LEU A 53 -11.32 0.64 -0.07
C LEU A 53 -9.98 1.23 0.39
N GLN A 54 -8.94 0.41 0.47
CA GLN A 54 -7.58 0.84 0.79
C GLN A 54 -7.06 1.84 -0.24
N VAL A 55 -7.20 1.57 -1.54
CA VAL A 55 -6.83 2.52 -2.60
C VAL A 55 -7.63 3.81 -2.44
N GLY A 56 -8.93 3.73 -2.14
CA GLY A 56 -9.76 4.89 -1.82
C GLY A 56 -9.22 5.71 -0.64
N VAL A 57 -8.79 5.05 0.45
CA VAL A 57 -8.12 5.70 1.59
C VAL A 57 -6.83 6.39 1.14
N LEU A 58 -6.00 5.72 0.35
CA LEU A 58 -4.74 6.29 -0.13
C LEU A 58 -4.96 7.55 -0.98
N VAL A 59 -5.98 7.54 -1.85
CA VAL A 59 -6.36 8.71 -2.64
C VAL A 59 -6.90 9.82 -1.73
N ARG A 60 -7.83 9.49 -0.82
CA ARG A 60 -8.49 10.46 0.05
C ARG A 60 -7.53 11.13 1.05
N THR A 61 -6.50 10.42 1.49
CA THR A 61 -5.47 10.92 2.43
C THR A 61 -4.29 11.58 1.72
N GLY A 62 -4.29 11.61 0.38
CA GLY A 62 -3.23 12.20 -0.44
C GLY A 62 -1.93 11.38 -0.49
N VAL A 63 -1.94 10.14 0.01
CA VAL A 63 -0.82 9.19 -0.16
C VAL A 63 -0.63 8.83 -1.63
N LEU A 64 -1.74 8.70 -2.37
CA LEU A 64 -1.76 8.41 -3.79
C LEU A 64 -2.44 9.57 -4.56
N ALA A 65 -1.77 10.10 -5.57
CA ALA A 65 -2.33 11.06 -6.51
C ALA A 65 -2.51 10.42 -7.90
N PRO A 66 -3.66 9.79 -8.21
CA PRO A 66 -3.83 9.00 -9.42
C PRO A 66 -3.71 9.83 -10.71
N TRP A 67 -4.12 11.10 -10.69
CA TRP A 67 -3.96 12.03 -11.83
C TRP A 67 -2.49 12.35 -12.13
N MET A 68 -1.56 12.10 -11.21
CA MET A 68 -0.13 12.21 -11.50
C MET A 68 0.37 11.03 -12.32
N LEU A 69 -0.24 9.85 -12.18
CA LEU A 69 0.15 8.64 -12.89
C LEU A 69 -0.52 8.56 -14.26
N VAL A 70 -1.78 8.97 -14.36
CA VAL A 70 -2.58 8.93 -15.60
C VAL A 70 -3.21 10.30 -15.84
N GLY A 71 -2.97 10.89 -17.01
CA GLY A 71 -3.58 12.17 -17.39
C GLY A 71 -3.28 12.62 -18.82
N PRO A 72 -4.00 13.64 -19.32
CA PRO A 72 -3.88 14.11 -20.71
C PRO A 72 -2.50 14.72 -21.03
N HIS A 73 -1.79 15.19 -20.02
CA HIS A 73 -0.47 15.83 -20.16
C HIS A 73 0.69 14.82 -20.28
N ARG A 74 0.41 13.51 -20.18
CA ARG A 74 1.42 12.44 -20.27
C ARG A 74 1.34 11.73 -21.61
N THR A 75 2.48 11.21 -22.08
CA THR A 75 2.54 10.40 -23.30
C THR A 75 1.75 9.09 -23.13
N GLY A 76 1.34 8.46 -24.24
CA GLY A 76 0.60 7.19 -24.20
C GLY A 76 1.32 6.09 -23.41
N LEU A 77 2.64 5.94 -23.62
CA LEU A 77 3.47 4.99 -22.87
C LEU A 77 3.53 5.32 -21.36
N ALA A 78 3.62 6.60 -21.01
CA ALA A 78 3.65 7.02 -19.61
C ALA A 78 2.30 6.76 -18.92
N ASN A 79 1.18 6.96 -19.62
CA ASN A 79 -0.15 6.62 -19.13
C ASN A 79 -0.34 5.11 -18.96
N ALA A 80 0.14 4.30 -19.92
CA ALA A 80 0.12 2.85 -19.82
C ALA A 80 0.91 2.36 -18.59
N ASN A 81 2.11 2.89 -18.35
CA ASN A 81 2.88 2.58 -17.14
C ASN A 81 2.15 3.00 -15.86
N GLY A 82 1.54 4.19 -15.83
CA GLY A 82 0.73 4.65 -14.71
C GLY A 82 -0.46 3.72 -14.42
N ALA A 83 -1.14 3.24 -15.46
CA ALA A 83 -2.22 2.27 -15.33
C ALA A 83 -1.71 0.93 -14.77
N VAL A 84 -0.56 0.43 -15.25
CA VAL A 84 0.08 -0.78 -14.72
C VAL A 84 0.40 -0.63 -13.24
N VAL A 85 0.93 0.52 -12.82
CA VAL A 85 1.17 0.83 -11.39
C VAL A 85 -0.12 0.76 -10.58
N LEU A 86 -1.21 1.36 -11.06
CA LEU A 86 -2.50 1.38 -10.35
C LEU A 86 -3.09 -0.03 -10.23
N VAL A 87 -3.02 -0.83 -11.29
CA VAL A 87 -3.45 -2.24 -11.28
C VAL A 87 -2.58 -3.07 -10.34
N ALA A 88 -1.26 -2.93 -10.41
CA ALA A 88 -0.33 -3.64 -9.54
C ALA A 88 -0.53 -3.23 -8.06
N LEU A 89 -0.85 -1.97 -7.79
CA LEU A 89 -1.16 -1.49 -6.45
C LEU A 89 -2.44 -2.13 -5.92
N LEU A 90 -3.49 -2.22 -6.74
CA LEU A 90 -4.73 -2.88 -6.36
C LEU A 90 -4.50 -4.38 -6.06
N LEU A 91 -3.84 -5.09 -6.96
CA LEU A 91 -3.54 -6.52 -6.80
C LEU A 91 -2.59 -6.79 -5.63
N GLY A 92 -1.56 -5.96 -5.46
CA GLY A 92 -0.65 -6.02 -4.32
C GLY A 92 -1.37 -5.78 -3.01
N SER A 93 -2.28 -4.80 -2.94
CA SER A 93 -3.10 -4.54 -1.76
C SER A 93 -3.98 -5.74 -1.42
N ALA A 94 -4.65 -6.32 -2.41
CA ALA A 94 -5.50 -7.50 -2.21
C ALA A 94 -4.68 -8.70 -1.71
N GLN A 95 -3.46 -8.86 -2.25
CA GLN A 95 -2.56 -9.94 -1.83
C GLN A 95 -1.96 -9.73 -0.44
N VAL A 96 -1.73 -8.48 -0.02
CA VAL A 96 -1.37 -8.18 1.38
C VAL A 96 -2.51 -8.53 2.32
N PHE A 97 -3.76 -8.17 2.02
CA PHE A 97 -4.90 -8.60 2.83
C PHE A 97 -5.06 -10.12 2.85
N THR A 98 -4.83 -10.79 1.71
CA THR A 98 -4.83 -12.26 1.63
C THR A 98 -3.71 -12.87 2.47
N ALA A 99 -2.53 -12.27 2.51
CA ALA A 99 -1.41 -12.74 3.34
C ALA A 99 -1.69 -12.59 4.84
N LEU A 100 -2.44 -11.57 5.24
CA LEU A 100 -2.67 -11.19 6.64
C LEU A 100 -3.98 -11.71 7.23
N ALA A 101 -5.00 -11.94 6.40
CA ALA A 101 -6.25 -12.56 6.84
C ALA A 101 -6.06 -14.08 6.97
N PRO A 102 -6.64 -14.72 7.99
CA PRO A 102 -6.76 -16.18 8.04
C PRO A 102 -7.49 -16.70 6.80
N ASP A 103 -7.06 -17.83 6.26
CA ASP A 103 -7.56 -18.30 4.96
C ASP A 103 -9.00 -18.86 5.05
N THR A 104 -9.43 -19.36 6.22
CA THR A 104 -10.76 -19.97 6.42
C THR A 104 -11.32 -19.71 7.83
N GLY A 105 -12.57 -20.12 8.05
CA GLY A 105 -13.23 -20.13 9.36
C GLY A 105 -13.74 -18.77 9.85
N LEU A 106 -14.20 -18.74 11.10
CA LEU A 106 -14.71 -17.52 11.74
C LEU A 106 -13.65 -16.40 11.81
N LEU A 107 -12.38 -16.76 12.00
CA LEU A 107 -11.29 -15.79 12.08
C LEU A 107 -11.09 -15.01 10.78
N SER A 108 -11.33 -15.62 9.61
CA SER A 108 -11.24 -14.92 8.33
C SER A 108 -12.34 -13.87 8.18
N VAL A 109 -13.55 -14.20 8.63
CA VAL A 109 -14.70 -13.28 8.64
C VAL A 109 -14.45 -12.13 9.60
N LEU A 110 -14.02 -12.42 10.83
CA LEU A 110 -13.71 -11.40 11.84
C LEU A 110 -12.60 -10.45 11.38
N ALA A 111 -11.51 -11.00 10.82
CA ALA A 111 -10.43 -10.18 10.26
C ALA A 111 -10.92 -9.30 9.10
N SER A 112 -11.75 -9.85 8.21
CA SER A 112 -12.31 -9.11 7.07
C SER A 112 -13.23 -7.98 7.53
N VAL A 113 -14.13 -8.24 8.47
CA VAL A 113 -15.03 -7.23 9.05
C VAL A 113 -14.21 -6.16 9.79
N PHE A 114 -13.20 -6.56 10.56
CA PHE A 114 -12.31 -5.63 11.24
C PHE A 114 -11.61 -4.69 10.25
N PHE A 115 -10.96 -5.22 9.22
CA PHE A 115 -10.32 -4.40 8.19
C PHE A 115 -11.32 -3.52 7.46
N LEU A 116 -12.49 -4.06 7.11
CA LEU A 116 -13.55 -3.31 6.44
C LEU A 116 -13.97 -2.09 7.27
N LEU A 117 -14.33 -2.31 8.54
CA LEU A 117 -14.76 -1.25 9.44
C LEU A 117 -13.63 -0.23 9.70
N MET A 118 -12.39 -0.70 9.84
CA MET A 118 -11.24 0.18 9.99
C MET A 118 -11.03 1.07 8.76
N LEU A 119 -11.11 0.52 7.54
CA LEU A 119 -10.96 1.30 6.31
C LEU A 119 -12.11 2.28 6.12
N LEU A 120 -13.36 1.87 6.39
CA LEU A 120 -14.53 2.75 6.34
C LEU A 120 -14.41 3.89 7.35
N ASN A 121 -13.98 3.60 8.57
CA ASN A 121 -13.73 4.62 9.59
C ASN A 121 -12.60 5.58 9.17
N THR A 122 -11.54 5.05 8.59
CA THR A 122 -10.41 5.85 8.08
C THR A 122 -10.83 6.76 6.93
N LEU A 123 -11.69 6.25 6.03
CA LEU A 123 -12.33 7.08 5.03
C LEU A 123 -13.07 8.21 5.72
N ALA A 124 -13.99 7.93 6.64
CA ALA A 124 -14.78 8.95 7.33
C ALA A 124 -13.93 10.01 8.05
N ALA A 125 -12.84 9.62 8.70
CA ALA A 125 -12.01 10.50 9.53
C ALA A 125 -11.03 11.42 8.77
N VAL A 126 -10.69 11.11 7.51
CA VAL A 126 -9.74 11.88 6.66
C VAL A 126 -8.43 12.25 7.38
N PRO A 127 -7.64 11.28 7.86
CA PRO A 127 -6.37 11.58 8.52
C PRO A 127 -5.37 12.19 7.53
N THR A 128 -4.45 13.01 8.05
CA THR A 128 -3.28 13.50 7.29
C THR A 128 -2.47 12.33 6.73
N ARG A 129 -1.81 12.53 5.58
CA ARG A 129 -0.94 11.56 4.91
C ARG A 129 0.00 10.79 5.85
N ALA A 130 0.75 11.49 6.70
CA ALA A 130 1.71 10.88 7.62
C ALA A 130 1.03 9.95 8.64
N ARG A 131 -0.08 10.42 9.25
CA ARG A 131 -0.88 9.61 10.19
C ARG A 131 -1.53 8.41 9.50
N ALA A 132 -2.00 8.57 8.27
CA ALA A 132 -2.56 7.46 7.49
C ALA A 132 -1.51 6.37 7.23
N MET A 133 -0.31 6.74 6.81
CA MET A 133 0.81 5.81 6.58
C MET A 133 1.27 5.12 7.87
N GLN A 134 1.39 5.87 8.96
CA GLN A 134 1.77 5.32 10.26
C GLN A 134 0.71 4.34 10.77
N SER A 135 -0.56 4.73 10.75
CA SER A 135 -1.68 3.89 11.17
C SER A 135 -1.74 2.60 10.34
N LEU A 136 -1.66 2.72 9.02
CA LEU A 136 -1.65 1.57 8.11
C LEU A 136 -0.48 0.64 8.39
N GLY A 137 0.73 1.19 8.57
CA GLY A 137 1.91 0.42 8.92
C GLY A 137 1.72 -0.37 10.23
N VAL A 138 1.24 0.30 11.27
CA VAL A 138 0.96 -0.33 12.57
C VAL A 138 -0.07 -1.44 12.43
N VAL A 139 -1.19 -1.19 11.73
CA VAL A 139 -2.24 -2.19 11.54
C VAL A 139 -1.73 -3.41 10.77
N LEU A 140 -1.07 -3.21 9.63
CA LEU A 140 -0.62 -4.32 8.79
C LEU A 140 0.43 -5.17 9.51
N LEU A 141 1.37 -4.53 10.21
CA LEU A 141 2.36 -5.24 11.02
C LEU A 141 1.72 -5.94 12.23
N SER A 142 0.73 -5.33 12.87
CA SER A 142 0.00 -5.95 13.99
C SER A 142 -0.78 -7.18 13.52
N ALA A 143 -1.44 -7.10 12.36
CA ALA A 143 -2.12 -8.23 11.75
C ALA A 143 -1.15 -9.34 11.37
N PHE A 144 0.06 -8.99 10.89
CA PHE A 144 1.12 -9.96 10.62
C PHE A 144 1.52 -10.72 11.89
N VAL A 145 1.83 -9.99 12.97
CA VAL A 145 2.20 -10.59 14.26
C VAL A 145 1.07 -11.47 14.78
N LEU A 146 -0.18 -11.00 14.69
CA LEU A 146 -1.33 -11.77 15.13
C LEU A 146 -1.45 -13.09 14.34
N LYS A 147 -1.40 -13.06 13.00
CA LYS A 147 -1.59 -14.25 12.17
C LYS A 147 -0.41 -15.23 12.21
N HIS A 148 0.82 -14.74 12.06
CA HIS A 148 2.01 -15.58 11.80
C HIS A 148 2.86 -15.82 13.05
N VAL A 149 2.62 -15.08 14.14
CA VAL A 149 3.34 -15.31 15.41
C VAL A 149 2.37 -15.84 16.46
N VAL A 150 1.27 -15.13 16.70
CA VAL A 150 0.33 -15.50 17.78
C VAL A 150 -0.49 -16.72 17.40
N LEU A 151 -1.16 -16.75 16.23
CA LEU A 151 -1.95 -17.91 15.84
C LEU A 151 -1.05 -19.13 15.61
N ASP A 152 0.06 -19.01 14.89
CA ASP A 152 0.97 -20.15 14.69
C ASP A 152 1.50 -20.73 16.03
N ALA A 153 1.82 -19.88 17.03
CA ALA A 153 2.21 -20.37 18.35
C ALA A 153 1.07 -21.07 19.12
N LEU A 154 -0.18 -20.64 18.92
CA LEU A 154 -1.35 -21.26 19.55
C LEU A 154 -1.74 -22.59 18.88
N TYR A 155 -1.55 -22.70 17.57
CA TYR A 155 -1.90 -23.88 16.78
C TYR A 155 -0.73 -24.84 16.52
N ALA A 156 0.44 -24.57 17.11
CA ALA A 156 1.60 -25.43 17.00
C ALA A 156 1.26 -26.88 17.47
N PRO A 157 1.74 -27.91 16.74
CA PRO A 157 1.45 -29.30 17.06
C PRO A 157 2.04 -29.74 18.41
N GLU A 158 3.13 -29.11 18.86
CA GLU A 158 3.75 -29.37 20.16
C GLU A 158 2.97 -28.63 21.27
N GLY A 159 2.34 -29.39 22.16
CA GLY A 159 1.31 -28.91 23.09
C GLY A 159 1.81 -27.84 24.07
N SER A 160 1.50 -26.57 23.78
CA SER A 160 1.68 -25.48 24.74
C SER A 160 0.54 -25.45 25.77
N LEU A 161 0.82 -25.06 27.02
CA LEU A 161 -0.20 -24.83 28.05
C LEU A 161 -1.24 -23.78 27.60
N ALA A 162 -0.81 -22.81 26.80
CA ALA A 162 -1.68 -21.81 26.19
C ALA A 162 -2.73 -22.46 25.29
N ARG A 163 -2.36 -23.49 24.50
CA ARG A 163 -3.32 -24.27 23.71
C ARG A 163 -4.39 -24.88 24.61
N ARG A 164 -4.04 -25.50 25.75
CA ARG A 164 -5.02 -26.12 26.65
C ARG A 164 -6.01 -25.11 27.24
N VAL A 165 -5.53 -23.93 27.63
CA VAL A 165 -6.39 -22.84 28.16
C VAL A 165 -7.28 -22.25 27.06
N VAL A 166 -6.72 -22.05 25.87
CA VAL A 166 -7.47 -21.51 24.73
C VAL A 166 -8.50 -22.51 24.22
N THR A 167 -8.18 -23.80 24.11
CA THR A 167 -9.12 -24.84 23.70
C THR A 167 -10.23 -25.04 24.73
N THR A 168 -9.94 -25.02 26.03
CA THR A 168 -10.98 -25.14 27.07
C THR A 168 -11.92 -23.93 27.11
N LEU A 169 -11.42 -22.71 26.88
CA LEU A 169 -12.27 -21.52 26.74
C LEU A 169 -13.09 -21.54 25.44
N LEU A 170 -12.53 -22.06 24.36
CA LEU A 170 -13.17 -22.13 23.04
C LEU A 170 -14.15 -23.29 22.89
N GLU A 171 -13.97 -24.41 23.58
CA GLU A 171 -14.92 -25.54 23.59
C GLU A 171 -16.31 -25.13 24.09
N GLY A 172 -16.40 -24.07 24.91
CA GLY A 172 -17.69 -23.51 25.35
C GLY A 172 -18.39 -22.59 24.34
N VAL A 173 -17.69 -22.10 23.31
CA VAL A 173 -18.19 -21.04 22.41
C VAL A 173 -18.11 -21.42 20.93
N SER A 174 -17.20 -22.31 20.53
CA SER A 174 -16.95 -22.67 19.13
C SER A 174 -17.32 -24.12 18.86
N LEU A 175 -18.49 -24.32 18.25
CA LEU A 175 -18.92 -25.57 17.61
C LEU A 175 -18.03 -25.88 16.37
N GLY A 176 -16.74 -26.17 16.57
CA GLY A 176 -15.83 -26.63 15.51
C GLY A 176 -15.52 -25.63 14.37
N ALA A 177 -15.95 -24.37 14.48
CA ALA A 177 -15.88 -23.38 13.39
C ALA A 177 -14.53 -22.62 13.27
N LEU A 178 -13.57 -22.92 14.14
CA LEU A 178 -12.23 -22.32 14.13
C LEU A 178 -11.31 -23.10 13.18
N GLY A 179 -11.66 -23.14 11.90
CA GLY A 179 -10.79 -23.66 10.87
C GLY A 179 -9.56 -22.75 10.73
N TYR A 180 -8.41 -23.21 11.24
CA TYR A 180 -7.10 -22.61 10.98
C TYR A 180 -6.18 -23.68 10.41
N THR A 181 -5.62 -23.41 9.24
CA THR A 181 -4.61 -24.27 8.62
C THR A 181 -3.23 -23.69 8.88
N ALA A 182 -2.41 -24.39 9.67
CA ALA A 182 -1.03 -24.00 9.90
C ALA A 182 -0.24 -24.05 8.58
N HIS A 183 0.65 -23.07 8.38
CA HIS A 183 1.51 -22.99 7.21
C HIS A 183 2.98 -23.18 7.60
N GLY A 184 3.79 -23.63 6.66
CA GLY A 184 5.24 -23.77 6.90
C GLY A 184 5.89 -22.40 7.16
N PRO A 185 7.05 -22.38 7.87
CA PRO A 185 7.70 -21.14 8.31
C PRO A 185 8.11 -20.22 7.15
N ALA A 186 8.37 -20.77 5.96
CA ALA A 186 8.65 -19.98 4.76
C ALA A 186 7.51 -19.00 4.42
N THR A 187 6.26 -19.36 4.74
CA THR A 187 5.10 -18.48 4.54
C THR A 187 5.21 -17.20 5.36
N ALA A 188 5.61 -17.31 6.63
CA ALA A 188 5.76 -16.15 7.52
C ALA A 188 6.89 -15.22 7.05
N TYR A 189 8.04 -15.78 6.62
CA TYR A 189 9.15 -14.97 6.10
C TYR A 189 8.79 -14.22 4.82
N VAL A 190 8.12 -14.89 3.87
CA VAL A 190 7.68 -14.26 2.63
C VAL A 190 6.59 -13.22 2.91
N ALA A 191 5.65 -13.50 3.81
CA ALA A 191 4.63 -12.53 4.21
C ALA A 191 5.24 -11.29 4.87
N PHE A 192 6.24 -11.45 5.74
CA PHE A 192 6.96 -10.34 6.36
C PHE A 192 7.64 -9.46 5.31
N ALA A 193 8.43 -10.06 4.42
CA ALA A 193 9.09 -9.35 3.34
C ALA A 193 8.09 -8.64 2.41
N THR A 194 6.96 -9.29 2.13
CA THR A 194 5.87 -8.75 1.31
C THR A 194 5.25 -7.51 1.96
N VAL A 195 4.97 -7.54 3.27
CA VAL A 195 4.40 -6.40 4.00
C VAL A 195 5.38 -5.22 4.02
N LEU A 196 6.66 -5.47 4.30
CA LEU A 196 7.68 -4.42 4.28
C LEU A 196 7.87 -3.82 2.89
N ALA A 197 7.94 -4.68 1.87
CA ALA A 197 7.99 -4.25 0.48
C ALA A 197 6.76 -3.41 0.13
N TYR A 198 5.55 -3.84 0.49
CA TYR A 198 4.33 -3.08 0.24
C TYR A 198 4.36 -1.70 0.90
N LEU A 199 4.71 -1.62 2.19
CA LEU A 199 4.83 -0.34 2.89
C LEU A 199 5.87 0.56 2.24
N PHE A 200 7.00 0.00 1.82
CA PHE A 200 8.00 0.73 1.06
C PHE A 200 7.43 1.23 -0.28
N ALA A 201 6.71 0.39 -1.04
CA ALA A 201 6.03 0.76 -2.28
C ALA A 201 5.13 1.98 -2.09
N LEU A 202 4.35 1.99 -1.01
CA LEU A 202 3.45 3.09 -0.68
C LEU A 202 4.20 4.39 -0.39
N VAL A 203 5.36 4.32 0.28
CA VAL A 203 6.24 5.49 0.47
C VAL A 203 6.79 5.99 -0.87
N LEU A 204 6.99 5.11 -1.85
CA LEU A 204 7.46 5.49 -3.19
C LEU A 204 6.38 6.09 -4.10
N LEU A 205 5.09 5.98 -3.75
CA LEU A 205 4.01 6.49 -4.59
C LEU A 205 4.05 8.02 -4.71
N PRO A 206 3.64 8.57 -5.88
CA PRO A 206 3.48 10.01 -6.03
C PRO A 206 2.28 10.49 -5.17
N GLY A 207 2.59 11.25 -4.11
CA GLY A 207 1.61 11.88 -3.23
C GLY A 207 1.29 13.32 -3.61
N GLN A 208 0.21 13.88 -3.03
CA GLN A 208 -0.25 15.23 -3.33
C GLN A 208 0.73 16.35 -2.94
N GLU A 209 1.56 16.14 -1.92
CA GLU A 209 2.58 17.12 -1.48
C GLU A 209 3.52 17.48 -2.64
N VAL A 210 3.98 16.47 -3.39
CA VAL A 210 4.84 16.66 -4.57
C VAL A 210 4.12 17.40 -5.70
N ALA A 211 2.80 17.24 -5.82
CA ALA A 211 2.01 17.98 -6.81
C ALA A 211 1.90 19.46 -6.46
N ASN A 212 1.66 19.78 -5.18
CA ASN A 212 1.56 21.17 -4.71
C ASN A 212 2.88 21.91 -4.85
N ASP A 213 4.01 21.28 -4.51
CA ASP A 213 5.34 21.90 -4.65
C ASP A 213 5.64 22.30 -6.10
N ARG A 214 5.26 21.45 -7.07
CA ARG A 214 5.40 21.77 -8.50
C ARG A 214 4.51 22.93 -8.92
N GLY A 215 3.28 22.98 -8.41
CA GLY A 215 2.34 24.08 -8.70
C GLY A 215 2.87 25.43 -8.21
N HIS A 216 3.45 25.48 -7.02
CA HIS A 216 4.03 26.71 -6.47
C HIS A 216 5.30 27.16 -7.21
N ALA A 217 6.20 26.23 -7.56
CA ALA A 217 7.41 26.55 -8.32
C ALA A 217 7.07 27.14 -9.71
N SER A 218 6.11 26.57 -10.42
CA SER A 218 5.69 27.07 -11.73
C SER A 218 5.05 28.47 -11.66
N ARG A 219 4.30 28.77 -10.59
CA ARG A 219 3.71 30.11 -10.40
C ARG A 219 4.76 31.18 -10.14
N HIS A 220 5.77 30.90 -9.32
CA HIS A 220 6.86 31.85 -9.07
C HIS A 220 7.71 32.13 -10.31
N LEU A 221 7.90 31.13 -11.17
CA LEU A 221 8.59 31.33 -12.46
C LEU A 221 7.76 32.20 -13.41
N ALA A 222 6.44 32.01 -13.47
CA ALA A 222 5.56 32.84 -14.30
C ALA A 222 5.50 34.30 -13.81
N ASP A 223 5.39 34.51 -12.50
CA ASP A 223 5.32 35.84 -11.87
C ASP A 223 6.65 36.62 -12.03
N GLY A 224 7.79 35.90 -11.99
CA GLY A 224 9.11 36.49 -12.24
C GLY A 224 9.31 36.99 -13.67
N ASP A 225 8.71 36.33 -14.67
CA ASP A 225 8.78 36.77 -16.07
C ASP A 225 7.96 38.05 -16.31
N ASP A 226 6.82 38.20 -15.64
CA ASP A 226 5.99 39.41 -15.71
C ASP A 226 6.71 40.62 -15.09
N ASP A 227 7.41 40.42 -13.98
CA ASP A 227 8.22 41.45 -13.32
C ASP A 227 9.43 41.88 -14.18
N VAL A 228 10.06 40.93 -14.88
CA VAL A 228 11.15 41.22 -15.83
C VAL A 228 10.62 41.98 -17.05
N ALA A 229 9.48 41.57 -17.61
CA ALA A 229 8.83 42.25 -18.73
C ALA A 229 8.42 43.69 -18.36
N ALA A 230 7.87 43.91 -17.15
CA ALA A 230 7.52 45.23 -16.65
C ALA A 230 8.75 46.14 -16.51
N ARG A 231 9.87 45.64 -15.98
CA ARG A 231 11.12 46.40 -15.84
C ARG A 231 11.76 46.74 -17.19
N VAL A 232 11.70 45.86 -18.17
CA VAL A 232 12.20 46.13 -19.53
C VAL A 232 11.34 47.18 -20.24
N GLY A 233 10.03 47.24 -19.98
CA GLY A 233 9.15 48.29 -20.48
C GLY A 233 9.43 49.68 -19.87
N GLN A 234 9.93 49.74 -18.65
CA GLN A 234 10.14 50.98 -17.91
C GLN A 234 11.50 51.65 -18.15
N GLY A 235 12.50 50.91 -18.65
CA GLY A 235 13.85 51.40 -18.91
C GLY A 235 14.07 52.17 -20.22
N ARG A 236 13.04 52.41 -21.05
CA ARG A 236 13.18 52.98 -22.40
C ARG A 236 12.61 54.40 -22.61
N ARG A 237 12.43 55.17 -21.55
CA ARG A 237 12.17 56.62 -21.65
C ARG A 237 13.48 57.37 -21.41
N LEU A 238 14.30 57.49 -22.47
CA LEU A 238 15.34 58.51 -22.51
C LEU A 238 14.65 59.88 -22.55
N PRO A 239 15.06 60.85 -21.71
CA PRO A 239 14.54 62.21 -21.78
C PRO A 239 14.87 62.80 -23.16
N PRO A 240 13.95 63.54 -23.80
CA PRO A 240 14.29 64.32 -24.97
C PRO A 240 15.30 65.40 -24.56
N ASP A 241 16.48 65.36 -25.17
CA ASP A 241 17.51 66.36 -24.98
C ASP A 241 16.98 67.76 -25.32
N VAL A 242 17.37 68.69 -24.45
CA VAL A 242 17.16 70.14 -24.46
C VAL A 242 18.17 70.81 -25.37
#